data_AF-A0A1V6JAM6-F1
#
_entry.id   AF-A0A1V6JAM6-F1
#
_cell.length_a   1.000
_cell.length_b   1.000
_cell.length_c   1.000
_cell.angle_alpha   90.00
_cell.angle_beta   90.00
_cell.angle_gamma   90.00
#
_symmetry.space_group_name_H-M   'P 1'
#
loop_
_entity.id
_entity.type
_entity.pdbx_description
1 polymer ?
#
loop_
_entity_poly.entity_id
_entity_poly.type
_entity_poly.pdbx_seq_one_letter_code
_entity_poly.pdbx_strand_id
1 'polypeptide(L)'
;MSVFWEWFWPVLTAAGFTLIGVGLHMLVVRLRSRSAQRGAAEILQAAQRDAEVIRKEAQLAARDELLRKREQAESDLQQRQLVLSAAADRLSRQDERLEREEQRLEERAQALDVRAQQLEAARATLTAEQEKLAATMATAQQRLETAAHLTADQARAELRAGLQEEIAAETADWLRKAQAAARAEAAHDARRLLMDVLPRVAVDHVSEITTVAVRLPDESMKGRIIGREGRNIRALELATGVSVIIDDSPEVVVLSSFDPIRREVAKVALERLVADGRINPALIEEMVDKVAAEVDGLILQAGQDALTELNLAPAAGEVVRALGRLKFRTSFAQNVLQHARETAHVAGLLAAELGLNADIAKRAGLFHDLGKAATQEAGGPHAEIGADLLQHAGESAEVVAAVRTHHVETAPANIYAALVAVADAVTAARPGARSDTTEQFLQRLKNLEEIAAAEPGVVRSLAMQAGRELRIFVEPTAVDDAAAIQLARRIAQQIETRVDSPGPIKVTVIRELRCVEYVR
;
A
#
# COMPACT_ATOMS: atom_id res chain seq x y z
N MET A 1 55.88 98.88 51.02
CA MET A 1 54.45 98.57 51.28
C MET A 1 53.58 98.60 50.01
N SER A 2 54.06 99.04 48.84
CA SER A 2 53.27 99.07 47.58
C SER A 2 53.12 97.71 46.88
N VAL A 3 54.12 96.83 46.97
CA VAL A 3 54.10 95.52 46.27
C VAL A 3 53.06 94.56 46.85
N PHE A 4 52.70 94.67 48.14
CA PHE A 4 51.74 93.75 48.78
C PHE A 4 50.31 93.92 48.24
N TRP A 5 49.94 95.15 47.89
CA TRP A 5 48.59 95.46 47.38
C TRP A 5 48.39 95.09 45.91
N GLU A 6 49.47 95.02 45.12
CA GLU A 6 49.40 94.60 43.70
C GLU A 6 49.07 93.10 43.55
N TRP A 7 49.49 92.27 44.51
CA TRP A 7 49.22 90.81 44.48
C TRP A 7 47.97 90.39 45.27
N PHE A 8 47.50 91.23 46.20
CA PHE A 8 46.34 90.90 47.04
C PHE A 8 45.03 90.80 46.24
N TRP A 9 44.77 91.76 45.34
CA TRP A 9 43.53 91.79 44.54
C TRP A 9 43.41 90.65 43.51
N PRO A 10 44.46 90.28 42.76
CA PRO A 10 44.43 89.12 41.87
C PRO A 10 44.23 87.80 42.61
N VAL A 11 44.85 87.62 43.78
CA VAL A 11 44.69 86.40 44.58
C VAL A 11 43.27 86.30 45.15
N LEU A 12 42.69 87.42 45.60
CA LEU A 12 41.34 87.45 46.14
C LEU A 12 40.28 87.21 45.07
N THR A 13 40.48 87.74 43.86
CA THR A 13 39.58 87.46 42.71
C THR A 13 39.72 86.02 42.23
N ALA A 14 40.94 85.47 42.15
CA ALA A 14 41.16 84.05 41.84
C ALA A 14 40.52 83.12 42.90
N ALA A 15 40.63 83.44 44.20
CA ALA A 15 39.95 82.73 45.27
C ALA A 15 38.41 82.81 45.15
N GLY A 16 37.88 83.97 44.76
CA GLY A 16 36.45 84.16 44.48
C GLY A 16 35.96 83.30 43.31
N PHE A 17 36.66 83.32 42.17
CA PHE A 17 36.30 82.52 41.00
C PHE A 17 36.43 81.02 41.23
N THR A 18 37.43 80.59 42.00
CA THR A 18 37.58 79.17 42.38
C THR A 18 36.46 78.71 43.31
N LEU A 19 36.07 79.52 44.30
CA LEU A 19 34.91 79.22 45.15
C LEU A 19 33.60 79.14 44.35
N ILE A 20 33.38 80.07 43.42
CA ILE A 20 32.20 80.04 42.52
C ILE A 20 32.26 78.80 41.61
N GLY A 21 33.42 78.47 41.06
CA GLY A 21 33.62 77.31 40.21
C GLY A 21 33.36 75.99 40.94
N VAL A 22 33.86 75.84 42.18
CA VAL A 22 33.60 74.69 43.04
C VAL A 22 32.12 74.61 43.42
N GLY A 23 31.49 75.74 43.75
CA GLY A 23 30.06 75.80 44.04
C GLY A 23 29.19 75.38 42.86
N LEU A 24 29.50 75.87 41.65
CA LEU A 24 28.81 75.50 40.42
C LEU A 24 29.04 74.03 40.06
N HIS A 25 30.26 73.52 40.23
CA HIS A 25 30.57 72.11 40.01
C HIS A 25 29.79 71.20 40.97
N MET A 26 29.75 71.52 42.27
CA MET A 26 28.96 70.77 43.24
C MET A 26 27.46 70.79 42.92
N LEU A 27 26.93 71.92 42.41
CA LEU A 27 25.54 72.02 42.00
C LEU A 27 25.24 71.14 40.77
N VAL A 28 26.10 71.16 39.75
CA VAL A 28 25.96 70.32 38.54
C VAL A 28 26.05 68.83 38.89
N VAL A 29 26.99 68.45 39.77
CA VAL A 29 27.12 67.06 40.24
C VAL A 29 25.87 66.63 41.01
N ARG A 30 25.32 67.47 41.89
CA ARG A 30 24.07 67.16 42.62
C ARG A 30 22.87 67.03 41.69
N LEU A 31 22.74 67.89 40.68
CA LEU A 31 21.66 67.82 39.69
C LEU A 31 21.77 66.57 38.82
N ARG A 32 22.98 66.24 38.34
CA ARG A 32 23.26 64.99 37.60
C ARG A 32 23.00 63.76 38.46
N SER A 33 23.43 63.74 39.72
CA SER A 33 23.17 62.64 40.65
C SER A 33 21.68 62.45 40.92
N ARG A 34 20.91 63.53 41.09
CA ARG A 34 19.44 63.45 41.25
C ARG A 34 18.76 62.96 39.98
N SER A 35 19.20 63.40 38.81
CA SER A 35 18.67 62.92 37.52
C SER A 35 19.00 61.45 37.30
N ALA A 36 20.22 61.01 37.61
CA ALA A 36 20.62 59.60 37.53
C ALA A 36 19.83 58.72 38.52
N GLN A 37 19.59 59.21 39.75
CA GLN A 37 18.75 58.51 40.72
C GLN A 37 17.29 58.38 40.27
N ARG A 38 16.73 59.43 39.65
CA ARG A 38 15.38 59.38 39.07
C ARG A 38 15.31 58.41 37.89
N GLY A 39 16.26 58.47 36.97
CA GLY A 39 16.33 57.54 35.85
C GLY A 39 16.49 56.08 36.31
N ALA A 40 17.32 55.82 37.31
CA ALA A 40 17.44 54.48 37.91
C ALA A 40 16.14 54.02 38.57
N ALA A 41 15.42 54.91 39.27
CA ALA A 41 14.12 54.59 39.87
C ALA A 41 13.04 54.29 38.81
N GLU A 42 13.02 55.05 37.71
CA GLU A 42 12.10 54.83 36.59
C GLU A 42 12.39 53.49 35.89
N ILE A 43 13.65 53.16 35.64
CA ILE A 43 14.06 51.87 35.07
C ILE A 43 13.67 50.72 35.99
N LEU A 44 13.90 50.84 37.30
CA LEU A 44 13.49 49.82 38.27
C LEU A 44 11.98 49.65 38.31
N GLN A 45 11.23 50.75 38.24
CA GLN A 45 9.76 50.68 38.22
C GLN A 45 9.23 50.06 36.92
N ALA A 46 9.83 50.37 35.77
CA ALA A 46 9.51 49.74 34.50
C ALA A 46 9.82 48.24 34.53
N ALA A 47 11.02 47.85 34.99
CA ALA A 47 11.41 46.45 35.13
C ALA A 47 10.50 45.66 36.08
N GLN A 48 10.01 46.29 37.17
CA GLN A 48 9.03 45.68 38.06
C GLN A 48 7.68 45.44 37.38
N ARG A 49 7.19 46.43 36.60
CA ARG A 49 5.93 46.28 35.84
C ARG A 49 6.05 45.19 34.78
N ASP A 50 7.16 45.18 34.04
CA ASP A 50 7.40 44.17 33.01
C ASP A 50 7.49 42.77 33.63
N ALA A 51 8.17 42.63 34.78
CA ALA A 51 8.23 41.37 35.52
C ALA A 51 6.84 40.90 36.00
N GLU A 52 5.98 41.82 36.45
CA GLU A 52 4.60 41.50 36.81
C GLU A 52 3.75 41.06 35.61
N VAL A 53 3.92 41.71 34.46
CA VAL A 53 3.25 41.32 33.21
C VAL A 53 3.70 39.94 32.77
N ILE A 54 5.01 39.70 32.67
CA ILE A 54 5.58 38.40 32.30
C ILE A 54 5.10 37.30 33.24
N ARG A 55 5.06 37.57 34.57
CA ARG A 55 4.55 36.61 35.55
C ARG A 55 3.07 36.28 35.32
N LYS A 56 2.23 37.29 35.05
CA LYS A 56 0.80 37.08 34.78
C LYS A 56 0.58 36.31 33.47
N GLU A 57 1.31 36.66 32.42
CA GLU A 57 1.26 35.96 31.14
C GLU A 57 1.70 34.49 31.27
N ALA A 58 2.80 34.23 31.99
CA ALA A 58 3.25 32.87 32.26
C ALA A 58 2.21 32.06 33.07
N GLN A 59 1.55 32.69 34.04
CA GLN A 59 0.48 32.05 34.82
C GLN A 59 -0.78 31.76 33.98
N LEU A 60 -1.13 32.65 33.05
CA LEU A 60 -2.25 32.44 32.12
C LEU A 60 -1.92 31.33 31.12
N ALA A 61 -0.73 31.36 30.51
CA ALA A 61 -0.28 30.32 29.60
C ALA A 61 -0.26 28.93 30.26
N ALA A 62 0.23 28.84 31.51
CA ALA A 62 0.23 27.58 32.27
C ALA A 62 -1.20 27.09 32.57
N ARG A 63 -2.15 27.99 32.83
CA ARG A 63 -3.56 27.63 33.04
C ARG A 63 -4.22 27.15 31.74
N ASP A 64 -3.97 27.83 30.64
CA ASP A 64 -4.49 27.45 29.32
C ASP A 64 -3.95 26.09 28.88
N GLU A 65 -2.66 25.83 29.11
CA GLU A 65 -2.06 24.51 28.83
C GLU A 65 -2.68 23.41 29.70
N LEU A 66 -2.92 23.69 30.99
CA LEU A 66 -3.55 22.74 31.90
C LEU A 66 -5.00 22.44 31.50
N LEU A 67 -5.77 23.45 31.08
CA LEU A 67 -7.13 23.27 30.56
C LEU A 67 -7.12 22.43 29.28
N ARG A 68 -6.24 22.73 28.32
CA ARG A 68 -6.09 21.94 27.08
C ARG A 68 -5.73 20.48 27.36
N LYS A 69 -4.78 20.24 28.27
CA LYS A 69 -4.40 18.87 28.67
C LYS A 69 -5.56 18.13 29.34
N ARG A 70 -6.38 18.84 30.12
CA ARG A 70 -7.57 18.27 30.75
C ARG A 70 -8.65 17.93 29.72
N GLU A 71 -8.93 18.81 28.77
CA GLU A 71 -9.88 18.55 27.67
C GLU A 71 -9.43 17.37 26.81
N GLN A 72 -8.14 17.27 26.49
CA GLN A 72 -7.57 16.11 25.79
C GLN A 72 -7.75 14.82 26.59
N ALA A 73 -7.43 14.83 27.89
CA ALA A 73 -7.60 13.66 28.75
C ALA A 73 -9.08 13.23 28.89
N GLU A 74 -10.00 14.19 28.99
CA GLU A 74 -11.44 13.93 29.02
C GLU A 74 -11.94 13.34 27.69
N SER A 75 -11.46 13.86 26.55
CA SER A 75 -11.76 13.31 25.22
C SER A 75 -11.21 11.89 25.03
N ASP A 76 -9.96 11.65 25.43
CA ASP A 76 -9.33 10.32 25.37
C ASP A 76 -10.08 9.30 26.25
N LEU A 77 -10.53 9.72 27.44
CA LEU A 77 -11.35 8.89 28.32
C LEU A 77 -12.71 8.55 27.68
N GLN A 78 -13.38 9.52 27.07
CA GLN A 78 -14.64 9.29 26.35
C GLN A 78 -14.46 8.33 25.17
N GLN A 79 -13.39 8.50 24.38
CA GLN A 79 -13.08 7.59 23.28
C GLN A 79 -12.79 6.17 23.78
N ARG A 80 -11.99 6.03 24.85
CA ARG A 80 -11.73 4.72 25.48
C ARG A 80 -13.01 4.09 25.99
N GLN A 81 -13.91 4.86 26.59
CA GLN A 81 -15.18 4.35 27.11
C GLN A 81 -16.10 3.86 25.98
N LEU A 82 -16.14 4.56 24.83
CA LEU A 82 -16.87 4.10 23.64
C LEU A 82 -16.30 2.80 23.09
N VAL A 83 -14.97 2.66 23.01
CA VAL A 83 -14.31 1.43 22.55
C VAL A 83 -14.61 0.26 23.50
N LEU A 84 -14.53 0.49 24.82
CA LEU A 84 -14.85 -0.53 25.82
C LEU A 84 -16.32 -0.94 25.79
N SER A 85 -17.25 0.01 25.59
CA SER A 85 -18.68 -0.30 25.43
C SER A 85 -18.93 -1.16 24.19
N ALA A 86 -18.33 -0.79 23.05
CA ALA A 86 -18.48 -1.56 21.82
C ALA A 86 -17.87 -2.98 21.94
N ALA A 87 -16.76 -3.11 22.67
CA ALA A 87 -16.16 -4.41 22.96
C ALA A 87 -17.06 -5.26 23.86
N ALA A 88 -17.67 -4.68 24.90
CA ALA A 88 -18.61 -5.36 25.79
C ALA A 88 -19.87 -5.82 25.04
N ASP A 89 -20.44 -4.99 24.16
CA ASP A 89 -21.60 -5.35 23.34
C ASP A 89 -21.27 -6.50 22.37
N ARG A 90 -20.07 -6.51 21.80
CA ARG A 90 -19.60 -7.60 20.93
C ARG A 90 -19.46 -8.91 21.71
N LEU A 91 -18.92 -8.85 22.92
CA LEU A 91 -18.74 -10.03 23.77
C LEU A 91 -20.10 -10.61 24.19
N SER A 92 -21.03 -9.75 24.61
CA SER A 92 -22.40 -10.14 24.93
C SER A 92 -23.11 -10.85 23.77
N ARG A 93 -22.99 -10.32 22.54
CA ARG A 93 -23.53 -10.98 21.34
C ARG A 93 -22.86 -12.33 21.02
N GLN A 94 -21.59 -12.50 21.37
CA GLN A 94 -20.90 -13.78 21.22
C GLN A 94 -21.40 -14.79 22.24
N ASP A 95 -21.58 -14.38 23.49
CA ASP A 95 -22.14 -15.23 24.55
C ASP A 95 -23.57 -15.68 24.20
N GLU A 96 -24.45 -14.77 23.77
CA GLU A 96 -25.81 -15.13 23.31
C GLU A 96 -25.79 -16.12 22.13
N ARG A 97 -24.80 -16.02 21.25
CA ARG A 97 -24.65 -16.95 20.12
C ARG A 97 -24.17 -18.32 20.61
N LEU A 98 -23.21 -18.35 21.53
CA LEU A 98 -22.68 -19.59 22.11
C LEU A 98 -23.77 -20.33 22.89
N GLU A 99 -24.58 -19.64 23.70
CA GLU A 99 -25.72 -20.23 24.39
C GLU A 99 -26.72 -20.88 23.41
N ARG A 100 -27.02 -20.23 22.28
CA ARG A 100 -27.89 -20.81 21.24
C ARG A 100 -27.27 -22.01 20.54
N GLU A 101 -25.96 -22.00 20.33
CA GLU A 101 -25.24 -23.14 19.76
C GLU A 101 -25.21 -24.33 20.74
N GLU A 102 -25.00 -24.07 22.03
CA GLU A 102 -25.04 -25.07 23.10
C GLU A 102 -26.43 -25.72 23.19
N GLN A 103 -27.49 -24.92 23.20
CA GLN A 103 -28.87 -25.44 23.23
C GLN A 103 -29.18 -26.31 22.01
N ARG A 104 -28.71 -25.92 20.81
CA ARG A 104 -28.84 -26.74 19.59
C ARG A 104 -28.04 -28.04 19.65
N LEU A 105 -26.89 -28.03 20.31
CA LEU A 105 -26.07 -29.23 20.51
C LEU A 105 -26.74 -30.18 21.48
N GLU A 106 -27.33 -29.68 22.57
CA GLU A 106 -28.13 -30.49 23.49
C GLU A 106 -29.34 -31.12 22.81
N GLU A 107 -30.11 -30.36 22.02
CA GLU A 107 -31.24 -30.89 21.24
C GLU A 107 -30.80 -32.00 20.28
N ARG A 108 -29.66 -31.81 19.61
CA ARG A 108 -29.08 -32.84 18.73
C ARG A 108 -28.62 -34.07 19.50
N ALA A 109 -27.99 -33.89 20.67
CA ALA A 109 -27.56 -35.00 21.52
C ALA A 109 -28.76 -35.83 21.96
N GLN A 110 -29.84 -35.19 22.42
CA GLN A 110 -31.09 -35.87 22.77
C GLN A 110 -31.70 -36.61 21.57
N ALA A 111 -31.74 -35.97 20.39
CA ALA A 111 -32.25 -36.62 19.18
C ALA A 111 -31.41 -37.85 18.77
N LEU A 112 -30.08 -37.78 18.92
CA LEU A 112 -29.18 -38.91 18.66
C LEU A 112 -29.39 -40.04 19.66
N ASP A 113 -29.63 -39.71 20.94
CA ASP A 113 -29.85 -40.71 21.99
C ASP A 113 -31.16 -41.48 21.76
N VAL A 114 -32.24 -40.77 21.38
CA VAL A 114 -33.50 -41.39 20.94
C VAL A 114 -33.27 -42.30 19.73
N ARG A 115 -32.46 -41.85 18.76
CA ARG A 115 -32.16 -42.64 17.55
C ARG A 115 -31.33 -43.88 17.87
N ALA A 116 -30.39 -43.78 18.82
CA ALA A 116 -29.60 -44.90 19.32
C ALA A 116 -30.50 -45.95 19.98
N GLN A 117 -31.44 -45.52 20.83
CA GLN A 117 -32.44 -46.42 21.43
C GLN A 117 -33.33 -47.09 20.38
N GLN A 118 -33.78 -46.34 19.36
CA GLN A 118 -34.54 -46.91 18.24
C GLN A 118 -33.72 -47.93 17.44
N LEU A 119 -32.44 -47.66 17.21
CA LEU A 119 -31.52 -48.57 16.54
C LEU A 119 -31.27 -49.83 17.36
N GLU A 120 -31.10 -49.72 18.68
CA GLU A 120 -30.99 -50.90 19.54
C GLU A 120 -32.26 -51.74 19.53
N ALA A 121 -33.43 -51.11 19.61
CA ALA A 121 -34.71 -51.80 19.51
C ALA A 121 -34.88 -52.50 18.14
N ALA A 122 -34.51 -51.82 17.06
CA ALA A 122 -34.51 -52.38 15.71
C ALA A 122 -33.50 -53.52 15.55
N ARG A 123 -32.35 -53.43 16.21
CA ARG A 123 -31.32 -54.47 16.21
C ARG A 123 -31.80 -55.69 16.98
N ALA A 124 -32.47 -55.50 18.12
CA ALA A 124 -33.08 -56.55 18.91
C ALA A 124 -34.20 -57.29 18.15
N THR A 125 -35.07 -56.55 17.45
CA THR A 125 -36.09 -57.16 16.58
C THR A 125 -35.46 -57.86 15.38
N LEU A 126 -34.42 -57.29 14.76
CA LEU A 126 -33.70 -57.94 13.67
C LEU A 126 -33.02 -59.22 14.14
N THR A 127 -32.39 -59.26 15.32
CA THR A 127 -31.81 -60.48 15.87
C THR A 127 -32.88 -61.54 16.15
N ALA A 128 -34.04 -61.14 16.68
CA ALA A 128 -35.15 -62.06 16.89
C ALA A 128 -35.70 -62.61 15.56
N GLU A 129 -35.83 -61.77 14.55
CA GLU A 129 -36.21 -62.19 13.18
C GLU A 129 -35.14 -63.04 12.52
N GLN A 130 -33.84 -62.78 12.76
CA GLN A 130 -32.73 -63.63 12.29
C GLN A 130 -32.75 -65.00 12.95
N GLU A 131 -33.04 -65.10 14.25
CA GLU A 131 -33.21 -66.38 14.94
C GLU A 131 -34.43 -67.14 14.41
N LYS A 132 -35.53 -66.43 14.15
CA LYS A 132 -36.73 -66.98 13.50
C LYS A 132 -36.44 -67.44 12.08
N LEU A 133 -35.69 -66.64 11.31
CA LEU A 133 -35.25 -66.93 9.96
C LEU A 133 -34.30 -68.12 9.95
N ALA A 134 -33.38 -68.23 10.91
CA ALA A 134 -32.49 -69.38 11.07
C ALA A 134 -33.29 -70.65 11.42
N ALA A 135 -34.31 -70.55 12.27
CA ALA A 135 -35.19 -71.67 12.59
C ALA A 135 -36.06 -72.09 11.38
N THR A 136 -36.57 -71.12 10.62
CA THR A 136 -37.33 -71.36 9.38
C THR A 136 -36.45 -71.82 8.23
N MET A 137 -35.21 -71.34 8.14
CA MET A 137 -34.19 -71.85 7.22
C MET A 137 -33.77 -73.25 7.61
N ALA A 138 -33.61 -73.58 8.89
CA ALA A 138 -33.33 -74.96 9.32
C ALA A 138 -34.47 -75.90 8.93
N THR A 139 -35.73 -75.49 9.09
CA THR A 139 -36.91 -76.27 8.64
C THR A 139 -37.10 -76.27 7.12
N ALA A 140 -36.77 -75.17 6.43
CA ALA A 140 -36.78 -75.09 4.98
C ALA A 140 -35.62 -75.87 4.37
N GLN A 141 -34.47 -75.97 5.02
CA GLN A 141 -33.29 -76.75 4.65
C GLN A 141 -33.57 -78.23 4.85
N GLN A 142 -34.27 -78.61 5.93
CA GLN A 142 -34.83 -79.96 6.10
C GLN A 142 -35.85 -80.33 5.00
N ARG A 143 -36.61 -79.34 4.48
CA ARG A 143 -37.56 -79.49 3.36
C ARG A 143 -36.91 -79.40 1.98
N LEU A 144 -35.83 -78.63 1.83
CA LEU A 144 -35.03 -78.43 0.61
C LEU A 144 -34.09 -79.62 0.38
N GLU A 145 -33.57 -80.24 1.46
CA GLU A 145 -32.95 -81.57 1.45
C GLU A 145 -33.91 -82.64 0.91
N THR A 146 -35.22 -82.41 1.02
CA THR A 146 -36.24 -83.27 0.40
C THR A 146 -36.72 -82.79 -0.98
N ALA A 147 -36.41 -81.57 -1.43
CA ALA A 147 -37.16 -80.95 -2.54
C ALA A 147 -36.39 -80.19 -3.63
N ALA A 148 -35.09 -79.88 -3.51
CA ALA A 148 -34.43 -79.08 -4.56
C ALA A 148 -33.26 -79.78 -5.25
N HIS A 149 -33.56 -80.29 -6.45
CA HIS A 149 -32.60 -80.58 -7.50
C HIS A 149 -32.05 -79.29 -8.15
N LEU A 150 -31.31 -78.50 -7.39
CA LEU A 150 -30.40 -77.49 -7.93
C LEU A 150 -28.98 -77.83 -7.49
N THR A 151 -28.04 -77.80 -8.44
CA THR A 151 -26.64 -78.13 -8.13
C THR A 151 -26.00 -76.97 -7.35
N ALA A 152 -25.30 -77.30 -6.26
CA ALA A 152 -24.71 -76.35 -5.32
C ALA A 152 -23.79 -75.29 -5.97
N ASP A 153 -23.25 -75.58 -7.15
CA ASP A 153 -22.35 -74.68 -7.87
C ASP A 153 -23.06 -73.52 -8.59
N GLN A 154 -24.32 -73.69 -9.00
CA GLN A 154 -25.09 -72.61 -9.65
C GLN A 154 -25.55 -71.56 -8.63
N ALA A 155 -26.01 -71.97 -7.45
CA ALA A 155 -26.37 -71.06 -6.36
C ALA A 155 -25.15 -70.27 -5.83
N ARG A 156 -23.96 -70.91 -5.80
CA ARG A 156 -22.70 -70.24 -5.40
C ARG A 156 -22.19 -69.23 -6.42
N ALA A 157 -22.61 -69.33 -7.68
CA ALA A 157 -22.20 -68.40 -8.74
C ALA A 157 -23.04 -67.12 -8.69
N GLU A 158 -24.37 -67.24 -8.55
CA GLU A 158 -25.27 -66.09 -8.38
C GLU A 158 -24.98 -65.31 -7.09
N LEU A 159 -24.76 -66.02 -5.98
CA LEU A 159 -24.42 -65.37 -4.71
C LEU A 159 -23.09 -64.60 -4.78
N ARG A 160 -22.10 -65.12 -5.53
CA ARG A 160 -20.82 -64.43 -5.74
C ARG A 160 -20.95 -63.21 -6.64
N ALA A 161 -21.80 -63.27 -7.66
CA ALA A 161 -22.06 -62.14 -8.54
C ALA A 161 -22.75 -60.98 -7.80
N GLY A 162 -23.78 -61.26 -7.01
CA GLY A 162 -24.45 -60.25 -6.19
C GLY A 162 -23.52 -59.63 -5.14
N LEU A 163 -22.70 -60.46 -4.47
CA LEU A 163 -21.73 -60.00 -3.49
C LEU A 163 -20.64 -59.12 -4.11
N GLN A 164 -20.19 -59.42 -5.34
CA GLN A 164 -19.21 -58.59 -6.05
C GLN A 164 -19.76 -57.19 -6.38
N GLU A 165 -21.03 -57.10 -6.78
CA GLU A 165 -21.67 -55.82 -7.10
C GLU A 165 -21.90 -54.97 -5.84
N GLU A 166 -22.31 -55.62 -4.75
CA GLU A 166 -22.51 -54.97 -3.44
C GLU A 166 -21.18 -54.46 -2.84
N ILE A 167 -20.12 -55.29 -2.88
CA ILE A 167 -18.76 -54.88 -2.47
C ILE A 167 -18.24 -53.74 -3.34
N ALA A 168 -18.51 -53.74 -4.65
CA ALA A 168 -18.08 -52.66 -5.53
C ALA A 168 -18.76 -51.33 -5.19
N ALA A 169 -20.07 -51.35 -4.90
CA ALA A 169 -20.81 -50.16 -4.48
C ALA A 169 -20.35 -49.64 -3.12
N GLU A 170 -20.13 -50.54 -2.15
CA GLU A 170 -19.65 -50.19 -0.81
C GLU A 170 -18.21 -49.64 -0.85
N THR A 171 -17.33 -50.24 -1.67
CA THR A 171 -15.96 -49.77 -1.87
C THR A 171 -15.93 -48.39 -2.51
N ALA A 172 -16.79 -48.13 -3.50
CA ALA A 172 -16.88 -46.81 -4.14
C ALA A 172 -17.38 -45.74 -3.15
N ASP A 173 -18.33 -46.09 -2.29
CA ASP A 173 -18.83 -45.17 -1.26
C ASP A 173 -17.79 -44.90 -0.16
N TRP A 174 -17.09 -45.95 0.28
CA TRP A 174 -15.98 -45.84 1.22
C TRP A 174 -14.85 -44.98 0.64
N LEU A 175 -14.50 -45.16 -0.64
CA LEU A 175 -13.47 -44.35 -1.31
C LEU A 175 -13.86 -42.87 -1.39
N ARG A 176 -15.13 -42.56 -1.70
CA ARG A 176 -15.63 -41.18 -1.69
C ARG A 176 -15.57 -40.57 -0.29
N LYS A 177 -15.98 -41.31 0.74
CA LYS A 177 -15.90 -40.87 2.14
C LYS A 177 -14.45 -40.66 2.58
N ALA A 178 -13.55 -41.57 2.23
CA ALA A 178 -12.12 -41.47 2.54
C ALA A 178 -11.49 -40.25 1.84
N GLN A 179 -11.81 -39.99 0.57
CA GLN A 179 -11.36 -38.80 -0.15
C GLN A 179 -11.93 -37.51 0.45
N ALA A 180 -13.20 -37.50 0.87
CA ALA A 180 -13.81 -36.35 1.52
C ALA A 180 -13.16 -36.07 2.89
N ALA A 181 -12.89 -37.10 3.68
CA ALA A 181 -12.19 -37.01 4.96
C ALA A 181 -10.76 -36.48 4.77
N ALA A 182 -10.00 -37.05 3.82
CA ALA A 182 -8.64 -36.60 3.50
C ALA A 182 -8.62 -35.13 3.04
N ARG A 183 -9.62 -34.68 2.27
CA ARG A 183 -9.76 -33.26 1.88
C ARG A 183 -10.08 -32.36 3.07
N ALA A 184 -10.95 -32.81 3.98
CA ALA A 184 -11.31 -32.05 5.17
C ALA A 184 -10.12 -31.90 6.13
N GLU A 185 -9.34 -32.96 6.29
CA GLU A 185 -8.12 -32.99 7.10
C GLU A 185 -7.03 -32.13 6.47
N ALA A 186 -6.77 -32.25 5.17
CA ALA A 186 -5.85 -31.38 4.46
C ALA A 186 -6.23 -29.89 4.57
N ALA A 187 -7.54 -29.57 4.53
CA ALA A 187 -8.01 -28.20 4.73
C ALA A 187 -7.82 -27.71 6.18
N HIS A 188 -7.90 -28.61 7.16
CA HIS A 188 -7.62 -28.30 8.56
C HIS A 188 -6.13 -28.03 8.77
N ASP A 189 -5.27 -28.89 8.25
CA ASP A 189 -3.81 -28.74 8.34
C ASP A 189 -3.32 -27.49 7.61
N ALA A 190 -3.85 -27.19 6.43
CA ALA A 190 -3.53 -25.97 5.70
C ALA A 190 -3.89 -24.70 6.49
N ARG A 191 -5.06 -24.69 7.16
CA ARG A 191 -5.45 -23.56 8.03
C ARG A 191 -4.50 -23.42 9.22
N ARG A 192 -4.14 -24.53 9.86
CA ARG A 192 -3.19 -24.52 10.99
C ARG A 192 -1.84 -23.95 10.56
N LEU A 193 -1.29 -24.43 9.44
CA LEU A 193 0.00 -23.98 8.91
C LEU A 193 -0.02 -22.49 8.58
N LEU A 194 -1.10 -21.99 7.96
CA LEU A 194 -1.27 -20.55 7.72
C LEU A 194 -1.36 -19.74 9.03
N MET A 195 -2.05 -20.25 10.05
CA MET A 195 -2.14 -19.60 11.37
C MET A 195 -0.79 -19.53 12.09
N ASP A 196 0.10 -20.49 11.87
CA ASP A 196 1.44 -20.52 12.48
C ASP A 196 2.42 -19.55 11.77
N VAL A 197 2.29 -19.41 10.45
CA VAL A 197 3.19 -18.61 9.62
C VAL A 197 2.79 -17.13 9.60
N LEU A 198 1.50 -16.81 9.45
CA LEU A 198 1.02 -15.44 9.24
C LEU A 198 1.42 -14.42 10.31
N PRO A 199 1.29 -14.71 11.63
CA PRO A 199 1.64 -13.76 12.68
C PRO A 199 3.12 -13.39 12.72
N ARG A 200 4.01 -14.23 12.16
CA ARG A 200 5.45 -13.99 12.12
C ARG A 200 5.86 -12.94 11.10
N VAL A 201 4.95 -12.52 10.22
CA VAL A 201 5.20 -11.61 9.09
C VAL A 201 4.40 -10.31 9.22
N ALA A 202 4.14 -9.85 10.45
CA ALA A 202 3.47 -8.57 10.69
C ALA A 202 4.45 -7.41 10.43
N VAL A 203 4.32 -6.77 9.27
CA VAL A 203 5.02 -5.53 8.91
C VAL A 203 3.97 -4.42 8.77
N ASP A 204 4.25 -3.25 9.33
CA ASP A 204 3.41 -2.06 9.19
C ASP A 204 3.48 -1.55 7.74
N HIS A 205 2.33 -1.44 7.06
CA HIS A 205 2.27 -0.89 5.71
C HIS A 205 1.95 0.61 5.73
N VAL A 206 2.75 1.39 5.03
CA VAL A 206 2.41 2.77 4.65
C VAL A 206 2.10 2.77 3.17
N SER A 207 0.81 2.94 2.82
CA SER A 207 0.39 3.10 1.43
C SER A 207 0.94 4.41 0.90
N GLU A 208 1.94 4.34 0.01
CA GLU A 208 2.44 5.52 -0.68
C GLU A 208 1.49 5.90 -1.81
N ILE A 209 1.05 7.15 -1.81
CA ILE A 209 0.13 7.72 -2.81
C ILE A 209 0.89 7.89 -4.14
N THR A 210 0.22 7.53 -5.24
CA THR A 210 0.78 7.50 -6.61
C THR A 210 1.14 8.87 -7.20
N THR A 211 0.86 9.95 -6.49
CA THR A 211 1.20 11.32 -6.88
C THR A 211 2.32 11.86 -6.01
N VAL A 212 3.44 12.20 -6.65
CA VAL A 212 4.53 12.91 -6.01
C VAL A 212 4.26 14.39 -6.20
N ALA A 213 3.65 15.01 -5.19
CA ALA A 213 3.53 16.46 -5.10
C ALA A 213 4.81 17.02 -4.50
N VAL A 214 5.54 17.84 -5.26
CA VAL A 214 6.69 18.57 -4.72
C VAL A 214 6.15 19.89 -4.17
N ARG A 215 6.28 20.07 -2.85
CA ARG A 215 5.90 21.32 -2.18
C ARG A 215 6.99 22.36 -2.38
N LEU A 216 6.58 23.55 -2.75
CA LEU A 216 7.46 24.69 -2.96
C LEU A 216 7.40 25.62 -1.74
N PRO A 217 8.51 26.29 -1.39
CA PRO A 217 8.55 27.20 -0.26
C PRO A 217 7.77 28.51 -0.50
N ASP A 218 7.61 28.93 -1.75
CA ASP A 218 6.85 30.12 -2.15
C ASP A 218 6.44 30.09 -3.63
N GLU A 219 5.50 30.96 -4.01
CA GLU A 219 5.06 31.13 -5.40
C GLU A 219 6.18 31.74 -6.28
N SER A 220 7.16 32.41 -5.68
CA SER A 220 8.34 32.92 -6.38
C SER A 220 9.18 31.77 -6.96
N MET A 221 9.33 30.67 -6.22
CA MET A 221 10.02 29.47 -6.66
C MET A 221 9.29 28.80 -7.82
N LYS A 222 7.95 28.78 -7.81
CA LYS A 222 7.13 28.28 -8.92
C LYS A 222 7.45 29.04 -10.22
N GLY A 223 7.53 30.37 -10.15
CA GLY A 223 7.95 31.21 -11.29
C GLY A 223 9.37 30.93 -11.80
N ARG A 224 10.29 30.59 -10.90
CA ARG A 224 11.68 30.25 -11.25
C ARG A 224 11.82 28.85 -11.83
N ILE A 225 11.00 27.90 -11.37
CA ILE A 225 10.89 26.55 -11.94
C ILE A 225 10.38 26.64 -13.37
N ILE A 226 9.34 27.46 -13.64
CA ILE A 226 8.85 27.73 -15.01
C ILE A 226 9.96 28.36 -15.86
N GLY A 227 10.58 29.42 -15.33
CA GLY A 227 11.54 30.23 -16.07
C GLY A 227 10.87 31.06 -17.17
N ARG A 228 11.63 31.98 -17.79
CA ARG A 228 11.12 32.81 -18.89
C ARG A 228 10.71 31.89 -20.05
N GLU A 229 9.46 32.00 -20.50
CA GLU A 229 8.87 31.19 -21.58
C GLU A 229 8.85 29.67 -21.32
N GLY A 230 8.90 29.23 -20.06
CA GLY A 230 8.87 27.81 -19.72
C GLY A 230 10.20 27.08 -19.98
N ARG A 231 11.30 27.81 -20.25
CA ARG A 231 12.59 27.23 -20.65
C ARG A 231 13.17 26.24 -19.62
N ASN A 232 12.94 26.50 -18.33
CA ASN A 232 13.50 25.69 -17.26
C ASN A 232 12.70 24.39 -17.10
N ILE A 233 11.37 24.45 -17.23
CA ILE A 233 10.53 23.25 -17.26
C ILE A 233 10.87 22.40 -18.47
N ARG A 234 10.98 22.99 -19.67
CA ARG A 234 11.36 22.22 -20.86
C ARG A 234 12.72 21.55 -20.71
N ALA A 235 13.70 22.22 -20.07
CA ALA A 235 14.99 21.60 -19.79
C ALA A 235 14.85 20.41 -18.84
N LEU A 236 14.03 20.52 -17.79
CA LEU A 236 13.76 19.41 -16.87
C LEU A 236 13.02 18.25 -17.55
N GLU A 237 11.99 18.55 -18.35
CA GLU A 237 11.23 17.57 -19.13
C GLU A 237 12.11 16.86 -20.17
N LEU A 238 13.00 17.59 -20.84
CA LEU A 238 13.96 17.03 -21.80
C LEU A 238 15.00 16.14 -21.12
N ALA A 239 15.56 16.60 -20.00
CA ALA A 239 16.62 15.90 -19.28
C ALA A 239 16.11 14.62 -18.59
N THR A 240 14.89 14.63 -18.05
CA THR A 240 14.34 13.49 -17.28
C THR A 240 13.33 12.65 -18.06
N GLY A 241 12.73 13.21 -19.12
CA GLY A 241 11.63 12.58 -19.85
C GLY A 241 10.30 12.53 -19.07
N VAL A 242 10.13 13.33 -18.02
CA VAL A 242 8.84 13.48 -17.29
C VAL A 242 8.02 14.64 -17.84
N SER A 243 6.72 14.65 -17.58
CA SER A 243 5.85 15.82 -17.80
C SER A 243 5.63 16.55 -16.48
N VAL A 244 5.86 17.86 -16.49
CA VAL A 244 5.67 18.71 -15.33
C VAL A 244 4.33 19.42 -15.46
N ILE A 245 3.38 19.09 -14.59
CA ILE A 245 2.05 19.70 -14.58
C ILE A 245 2.05 20.80 -13.53
N ILE A 246 1.75 22.01 -13.97
CA ILE A 246 1.55 23.16 -13.11
C ILE A 246 0.06 23.46 -13.09
N ASP A 247 -0.53 23.37 -11.91
CA ASP A 247 -1.93 23.70 -11.67
C ASP A 247 -2.05 25.08 -11.00
N ASP A 248 -3.28 25.57 -10.91
CA ASP A 248 -3.67 26.81 -10.23
C ASP A 248 -3.48 26.71 -8.69
N SER A 249 -3.16 25.52 -8.18
CA SER A 249 -2.79 25.32 -6.79
C SER A 249 -1.51 26.09 -6.43
N PRO A 250 -1.55 26.97 -5.41
CA PRO A 250 -0.35 27.66 -4.95
C PRO A 250 0.64 26.65 -4.35
N GLU A 251 1.94 26.90 -4.52
CA GLU A 251 3.03 26.16 -3.84
C GLU A 251 3.16 24.65 -4.17
N VAL A 252 2.53 24.14 -5.24
CA VAL A 252 2.63 22.72 -5.62
C VAL A 252 2.95 22.54 -7.10
N VAL A 253 3.90 21.64 -7.39
CA VAL A 253 4.20 21.14 -8.75
C VAL A 253 4.01 19.63 -8.78
N VAL A 254 3.33 19.14 -9.81
CA VAL A 254 3.02 17.71 -9.98
C VAL A 254 3.88 17.13 -11.09
N LEU A 255 4.64 16.07 -10.77
CA LEU A 255 5.46 15.34 -11.74
C LEU A 255 4.71 14.10 -12.22
N SER A 256 4.51 13.99 -13.53
CA SER A 256 3.83 12.87 -14.18
C SER A 256 4.77 12.13 -15.13
N SER A 257 4.90 10.82 -14.95
CA SER A 257 5.68 9.95 -15.84
C SER A 257 5.21 8.51 -15.67
N PHE A 258 5.18 7.74 -16.75
CA PHE A 258 4.89 6.30 -16.69
C PHE A 258 6.05 5.47 -16.13
N ASP A 259 7.27 6.00 -16.17
CA ASP A 259 8.46 5.39 -15.59
C ASP A 259 8.67 5.94 -14.16
N PRO A 260 8.58 5.08 -13.12
CA PRO A 260 8.74 5.51 -11.74
C PRO A 260 10.16 5.99 -11.42
N ILE A 261 11.19 5.45 -12.08
CA ILE A 261 12.59 5.82 -11.81
C ILE A 261 12.84 7.25 -12.32
N ARG A 262 12.38 7.56 -13.54
CA ARG A 262 12.43 8.93 -14.08
C ARG A 262 11.69 9.92 -13.19
N ARG A 263 10.55 9.50 -12.63
CA ARG A 263 9.75 10.31 -11.71
C ARG A 263 10.51 10.62 -10.43
N GLU A 264 11.19 9.64 -9.85
CA GLU A 264 11.98 9.84 -8.64
C GLU A 264 13.23 10.69 -8.90
N VAL A 265 13.93 10.47 -10.02
CA VAL A 265 15.06 11.32 -10.45
C VAL A 265 14.61 12.78 -10.59
N ALA A 266 13.49 13.01 -11.27
CA ALA A 266 12.94 14.36 -11.44
C ALA A 266 12.53 15.01 -10.11
N LYS A 267 11.92 14.24 -9.20
CA LYS A 267 11.53 14.71 -7.86
C LYS A 267 12.75 15.16 -7.06
N VAL A 268 13.74 14.27 -6.90
CA VAL A 268 14.93 14.55 -6.09
C VAL A 268 15.77 15.67 -6.71
N ALA A 269 15.88 15.71 -8.05
CA ALA A 269 16.53 16.82 -8.75
C ALA A 269 15.80 18.16 -8.49
N LEU A 270 14.46 18.17 -8.57
CA LEU A 270 13.67 19.37 -8.32
C LEU A 270 13.78 19.85 -6.86
N GLU A 271 13.70 18.94 -5.88
CA GLU A 271 13.90 19.26 -4.46
C GLU A 271 15.27 19.89 -4.19
N ARG A 272 16.33 19.37 -4.81
CA ARG A 272 17.69 19.92 -4.70
C ARG A 272 17.84 21.28 -5.36
N LEU A 273 17.25 21.47 -6.53
CA LEU A 273 17.25 22.75 -7.24
C LEU A 273 16.47 23.83 -6.48
N VAL A 274 15.37 23.44 -5.81
CA VAL A 274 14.59 24.31 -4.92
C VAL A 274 15.41 24.68 -3.68
N ALA A 275 16.13 23.71 -3.09
CA ALA A 275 17.00 23.94 -1.93
C ALA A 275 18.22 24.84 -2.26
N ASP A 276 18.85 24.66 -3.43
CA ASP A 276 19.94 25.54 -3.90
C ASP A 276 19.41 26.92 -4.34
N GLY A 277 18.10 27.02 -4.62
CA GLY A 277 17.45 28.26 -4.98
C GLY A 277 18.02 28.88 -6.26
N ARG A 278 18.62 28.11 -7.16
CA ARG A 278 19.08 28.55 -8.49
C ARG A 278 18.58 27.54 -9.52
N ILE A 279 17.88 28.04 -10.54
CA ILE A 279 17.24 27.18 -11.55
C ILE A 279 17.56 27.75 -12.93
N ASN A 280 18.45 27.07 -13.66
CA ASN A 280 18.80 27.36 -15.04
C ASN A 280 19.02 26.03 -15.80
N PRO A 281 18.93 26.02 -17.15
CA PRO A 281 18.99 24.79 -17.93
C PRO A 281 20.26 23.94 -17.69
N ALA A 282 21.44 24.57 -17.66
CA ALA A 282 22.71 23.84 -17.48
C ALA A 282 22.79 23.16 -16.10
N LEU A 283 22.33 23.83 -15.05
CA LEU A 283 22.31 23.28 -13.69
C LEU A 283 21.24 22.19 -13.56
N ILE A 284 20.12 22.30 -14.28
CA ILE A 284 19.10 21.25 -14.31
C ILE A 284 19.69 19.97 -14.91
N GLU A 285 20.35 20.07 -16.06
CA GLU A 285 21.00 18.94 -16.72
C GLU A 285 22.06 18.30 -15.80
N GLU A 286 22.97 19.09 -15.24
CA GLU A 286 24.00 18.61 -14.30
C GLU A 286 23.40 17.92 -13.07
N MET A 287 22.35 18.52 -12.47
CA MET A 287 21.72 17.95 -11.28
C MET A 287 20.97 16.66 -11.60
N VAL A 288 20.32 16.58 -12.75
CA VAL A 288 19.63 15.36 -13.20
C VAL A 288 20.63 14.24 -13.42
N ASP A 289 21.76 14.48 -14.09
CA ASP A 289 22.81 13.48 -14.30
C ASP A 289 23.39 12.96 -12.98
N LYS A 290 23.66 13.88 -12.04
CA LYS A 290 24.14 13.54 -10.71
C LYS A 290 23.13 12.70 -9.93
N VAL A 291 21.87 13.11 -9.91
CA VAL A 291 20.80 12.38 -9.21
C VAL A 291 20.54 11.04 -9.87
N ALA A 292 20.61 10.93 -11.20
CA ALA A 292 20.47 9.67 -11.91
C ALA A 292 21.53 8.66 -11.48
N ALA A 293 22.81 9.08 -11.41
CA ALA A 293 23.90 8.22 -10.94
C ALA A 293 23.71 7.78 -9.47
N GLU A 294 23.21 8.66 -8.61
CA GLU A 294 22.90 8.32 -7.21
C GLU A 294 21.72 7.34 -7.10
N VAL A 295 20.66 7.55 -7.88
CA VAL A 295 19.50 6.64 -7.93
C VAL A 295 19.90 5.27 -8.46
N ASP A 296 20.76 5.19 -9.46
CA ASP A 296 21.31 3.91 -9.94
C ASP A 296 22.10 3.17 -8.85
N GLY A 297 22.87 3.90 -8.03
CA GLY A 297 23.53 3.35 -6.85
C GLY A 297 22.53 2.81 -5.82
N LEU A 298 21.46 3.56 -5.54
CA LEU A 298 20.38 3.15 -4.64
C LEU A 298 19.62 1.92 -5.16
N ILE A 299 19.41 1.81 -6.48
CA ILE A 299 18.81 0.62 -7.11
C ILE A 299 19.66 -0.60 -6.82
N LEU A 300 20.97 -0.53 -7.10
CA LEU A 300 21.86 -1.68 -6.89
C LEU A 300 21.90 -2.08 -5.41
N GLN A 301 22.01 -1.10 -4.51
CA GLN A 301 22.02 -1.33 -3.08
C GLN A 301 20.72 -1.97 -2.59
N ALA A 302 19.56 -1.46 -3.03
CA ALA A 302 18.26 -2.02 -2.63
C ALA A 302 18.09 -3.50 -3.03
N GLY A 303 18.59 -3.88 -4.21
CA GLY A 303 18.59 -5.28 -4.64
C GLY A 303 19.52 -6.17 -3.79
N GLN A 304 20.69 -5.66 -3.41
CA GLN A 304 21.64 -6.37 -2.54
C GLN A 304 21.11 -6.51 -1.11
N ASP A 305 20.50 -5.45 -0.58
CA ASP A 305 19.90 -5.42 0.75
C ASP A 305 18.80 -6.49 0.86
N ALA A 306 17.93 -6.59 -0.16
CA ALA A 306 16.86 -7.58 -0.20
C ALA A 306 17.36 -9.04 -0.18
N LEU A 307 18.45 -9.33 -0.91
CA LEU A 307 19.08 -10.66 -0.88
C LEU A 307 19.73 -10.94 0.49
N THR A 308 20.41 -9.95 1.05
CA THR A 308 21.13 -10.05 2.33
C THR A 308 20.18 -10.31 3.48
N GLU A 309 19.08 -9.56 3.55
CA GLU A 309 18.08 -9.70 4.60
C GLU A 309 17.42 -11.08 4.62
N LEU A 310 17.15 -11.65 3.44
CA LEU A 310 16.58 -12.98 3.30
C LEU A 310 17.62 -14.12 3.45
N ASN A 311 18.88 -13.76 3.72
CA ASN A 311 20.04 -14.66 3.79
C ASN A 311 20.17 -15.55 2.53
N LEU A 312 20.01 -14.94 1.35
CA LEU A 312 20.09 -15.63 0.06
C LEU A 312 21.48 -15.49 -0.56
N ALA A 313 21.86 -16.47 -1.39
CA ALA A 313 23.07 -16.39 -2.19
C ALA A 313 22.99 -15.21 -3.19
N PRO A 314 24.15 -14.61 -3.56
CA PRO A 314 24.19 -13.52 -4.54
C PRO A 314 23.59 -13.95 -5.88
N ALA A 315 22.81 -13.05 -6.50
CA ALA A 315 22.28 -13.22 -7.85
C ALA A 315 23.15 -12.47 -8.88
N ALA A 316 22.95 -12.76 -10.16
CA ALA A 316 23.63 -12.04 -11.25
C ALA A 316 23.33 -10.53 -11.20
N GLY A 317 24.30 -9.69 -11.60
CA GLY A 317 24.18 -8.23 -11.49
C GLY A 317 22.96 -7.63 -12.19
N GLU A 318 22.52 -8.24 -13.29
CA GLU A 318 21.30 -7.83 -14.00
C GLU A 318 20.01 -8.12 -13.21
N VAL A 319 19.96 -9.26 -12.51
CA VAL A 319 18.84 -9.65 -11.62
C VAL A 319 18.81 -8.73 -10.40
N VAL A 320 19.97 -8.47 -9.80
CA VAL A 320 20.08 -7.55 -8.66
C VAL A 320 19.59 -6.14 -9.04
N ARG A 321 19.99 -5.64 -10.21
CA ARG A 321 19.53 -4.35 -10.71
C ARG A 321 18.02 -4.35 -10.96
N ALA A 322 17.48 -5.38 -11.61
CA ALA A 322 16.05 -5.51 -11.85
C ALA A 322 15.25 -5.58 -10.55
N LEU A 323 15.73 -6.31 -9.55
CA LEU A 323 15.13 -6.40 -8.22
C LEU A 323 15.11 -5.02 -7.54
N GLY A 324 16.23 -4.30 -7.57
CA GLY A 324 16.34 -2.96 -7.03
C GLY A 324 15.37 -1.94 -7.64
N ARG A 325 15.10 -2.06 -8.94
CA ARG A 325 14.12 -1.19 -9.64
C ARG A 325 12.71 -1.32 -9.09
N LEU A 326 12.36 -2.49 -8.53
CA LEU A 326 11.06 -2.70 -7.90
C LEU A 326 10.83 -1.80 -6.68
N LYS A 327 11.90 -1.24 -6.07
CA LYS A 327 11.81 -0.26 -4.98
C LYS A 327 11.05 1.00 -5.38
N PHE A 328 11.11 1.39 -6.64
CA PHE A 328 10.42 2.59 -7.13
C PHE A 328 9.08 2.23 -7.77
N ARG A 329 8.80 0.94 -7.98
CA ARG A 329 7.54 0.50 -8.57
C ARG A 329 6.49 0.31 -7.50
N THR A 330 5.30 0.83 -7.76
CA THR A 330 4.10 0.53 -6.98
C THR A 330 3.12 -0.27 -7.83
N SER A 331 2.49 -1.27 -7.22
CA SER A 331 1.40 -2.06 -7.78
C SER A 331 0.33 -2.15 -6.72
N PHE A 332 -0.92 -1.83 -7.05
CA PHE A 332 -2.03 -1.84 -6.08
C PHE A 332 -1.77 -1.00 -4.80
N ALA A 333 -1.09 0.15 -4.91
CA ALA A 333 -0.68 1.00 -3.77
C ALA A 333 0.29 0.33 -2.77
N GLN A 334 0.94 -0.76 -3.18
CA GLN A 334 2.04 -1.40 -2.46
C GLN A 334 3.34 -1.25 -3.22
N ASN A 335 4.44 -1.08 -2.49
CA ASN A 335 5.78 -1.12 -3.04
C ASN A 335 6.11 -2.55 -3.50
N VAL A 336 6.52 -2.74 -4.76
CA VAL A 336 6.69 -4.08 -5.32
C VAL A 336 7.90 -4.81 -4.72
N LEU A 337 8.99 -4.11 -4.38
CA LEU A 337 10.13 -4.74 -3.71
C LEU A 337 9.78 -5.20 -2.30
N GLN A 338 9.01 -4.39 -1.58
CA GLN A 338 8.52 -4.75 -0.25
C GLN A 338 7.61 -5.99 -0.30
N HIS A 339 6.64 -5.99 -1.23
CA HIS A 339 5.79 -7.15 -1.49
C HIS A 339 6.61 -8.41 -1.80
N ALA A 340 7.60 -8.30 -2.70
CA ALA A 340 8.47 -9.42 -3.05
C ALA A 340 9.27 -9.97 -1.84
N ARG A 341 9.75 -9.10 -0.94
CA ARG A 341 10.43 -9.50 0.31
C ARG A 341 9.48 -10.25 1.25
N GLU A 342 8.25 -9.78 1.39
CA GLU A 342 7.24 -10.42 2.22
C GLU A 342 6.80 -11.77 1.65
N THR A 343 6.54 -11.83 0.34
CA THR A 343 6.22 -13.08 -0.36
C THR A 343 7.35 -14.10 -0.21
N ALA A 344 8.61 -13.67 -0.33
CA ALA A 344 9.77 -14.52 -0.08
C ALA A 344 9.77 -15.07 1.35
N HIS A 345 9.53 -14.22 2.35
CA HIS A 345 9.53 -14.61 3.75
C HIS A 345 8.42 -15.63 4.06
N VAL A 346 7.19 -15.37 3.60
CA VAL A 346 6.06 -16.31 3.74
C VAL A 346 6.36 -17.62 3.03
N ALA A 347 6.80 -17.58 1.77
CA ALA A 347 7.13 -18.79 1.01
C ALA A 347 8.23 -19.62 1.69
N GLY A 348 9.25 -18.97 2.26
CA GLY A 348 10.30 -19.61 3.03
C GLY A 348 9.80 -20.34 4.28
N LEU A 349 8.92 -19.69 5.06
CA LEU A 349 8.30 -20.29 6.24
C LEU A 349 7.40 -21.46 5.87
N LEU A 350 6.55 -21.31 4.85
CA LEU A 350 5.70 -22.40 4.35
C LEU A 350 6.54 -23.61 3.89
N ALA A 351 7.63 -23.36 3.17
CA ALA A 351 8.54 -24.42 2.73
C ALA A 351 9.17 -25.14 3.92
N ALA A 352 9.61 -24.42 4.96
CA ALA A 352 10.19 -25.01 6.15
C ALA A 352 9.20 -25.93 6.90
N GLU A 353 7.95 -25.48 7.08
CA GLU A 353 6.89 -26.28 7.73
C GLU A 353 6.53 -27.55 6.93
N LEU A 354 6.72 -27.52 5.60
CA LEU A 354 6.49 -28.66 4.70
C LEU A 354 7.74 -29.54 4.49
N GLY A 355 8.87 -29.24 5.14
CA GLY A 355 10.12 -29.99 4.97
C GLY A 355 10.82 -29.78 3.62
N LEU A 356 10.52 -28.69 2.92
CA LEU A 356 11.13 -28.30 1.65
C LEU A 356 12.30 -27.34 1.86
N ASN A 357 13.08 -27.08 0.81
CA ASN A 357 14.20 -26.15 0.90
C ASN A 357 13.70 -24.69 0.93
N ALA A 358 13.81 -24.06 2.10
CA ALA A 358 13.36 -22.69 2.34
C ALA A 358 14.09 -21.65 1.47
N ASP A 359 15.34 -21.88 1.07
CA ASP A 359 16.10 -20.93 0.25
C ASP A 359 15.59 -20.87 -1.19
N ILE A 360 15.16 -22.01 -1.73
CA ILE A 360 14.56 -22.07 -3.07
C ILE A 360 13.22 -21.35 -3.07
N ALA A 361 12.40 -21.57 -2.03
CA ALA A 361 11.11 -20.89 -1.87
C ALA A 361 11.28 -19.37 -1.67
N LYS A 362 12.23 -18.93 -0.83
CA LYS A 362 12.58 -17.51 -0.64
C LYS A 362 13.04 -16.88 -1.95
N ARG A 363 13.93 -17.53 -2.70
CA ARG A 363 14.37 -17.04 -4.03
C ARG A 363 13.23 -16.91 -5.02
N ALA A 364 12.39 -17.95 -5.13
CA ALA A 364 11.25 -17.92 -6.04
C ALA A 364 10.23 -16.83 -5.63
N GLY A 365 9.96 -16.67 -4.34
CA GLY A 365 9.11 -15.61 -3.83
C GLY A 365 9.68 -14.21 -4.03
N LEU A 366 10.99 -14.01 -3.90
CA LEU A 366 11.64 -12.72 -4.13
C LEU A 366 11.60 -12.30 -5.61
N PHE A 367 11.67 -13.27 -6.52
CA PHE A 367 11.74 -13.01 -7.96
C PHE A 367 10.42 -13.17 -8.70
N HIS A 368 9.33 -13.57 -8.05
CA HIS A 368 8.04 -13.84 -8.71
C HIS A 368 7.57 -12.67 -9.59
N ASP A 369 7.76 -11.45 -9.09
CA ASP A 369 7.36 -10.21 -9.74
C ASP A 369 8.51 -9.50 -10.48
N LEU A 370 9.67 -10.15 -10.67
CA LEU A 370 10.85 -9.49 -11.24
C LEU A 370 10.60 -8.87 -12.63
N GLY A 371 9.76 -9.52 -13.45
CA GLY A 371 9.42 -9.00 -14.77
C GLY A 371 8.69 -7.65 -14.73
N LYS A 372 8.12 -7.26 -13.59
CA LYS A 372 7.56 -5.92 -13.41
C LYS A 372 8.61 -4.82 -13.62
N ALA A 373 9.89 -5.08 -13.38
CA ALA A 373 10.96 -4.13 -13.67
C ALA A 373 11.25 -3.92 -15.17
N ALA A 374 10.77 -4.81 -16.07
CA ALA A 374 11.12 -4.82 -17.50
C ALA A 374 9.90 -4.73 -18.46
N THR A 375 8.67 -4.78 -17.94
CA THR A 375 7.41 -4.82 -18.73
C THR A 375 7.19 -3.69 -19.74
N GLN A 376 7.80 -2.51 -19.57
CA GLN A 376 7.60 -1.38 -20.50
C GLN A 376 8.37 -1.51 -21.82
N GLU A 377 9.47 -2.28 -21.85
CA GLU A 377 10.32 -2.44 -23.03
C GLU A 377 10.02 -3.74 -23.78
N ALA A 378 9.60 -4.80 -23.07
CA ALA A 378 9.53 -6.16 -23.61
C ALA A 378 8.14 -6.62 -24.11
N GLY A 379 7.04 -6.01 -23.64
CA GLY A 379 5.67 -6.36 -24.07
C GLY A 379 5.28 -7.82 -23.83
N GLY A 380 4.70 -8.15 -22.67
CA GLY A 380 4.26 -9.52 -22.35
C GLY A 380 3.88 -9.70 -20.88
N PRO A 381 3.42 -10.90 -20.46
CA PRO A 381 3.15 -11.23 -19.07
C PRO A 381 4.43 -11.12 -18.22
N HIS A 382 4.34 -10.44 -17.07
CA HIS A 382 5.51 -10.22 -16.21
C HIS A 382 6.13 -11.51 -15.67
N ALA A 383 5.35 -12.57 -15.49
CA ALA A 383 5.86 -13.88 -15.06
C ALA A 383 6.78 -14.52 -16.10
N GLU A 384 6.46 -14.40 -17.40
CA GLU A 384 7.30 -14.91 -18.48
C GLU A 384 8.59 -14.08 -18.60
N ILE A 385 8.46 -12.75 -18.61
CA ILE A 385 9.60 -11.82 -18.68
C ILE A 385 10.57 -12.04 -17.52
N GLY A 386 10.04 -12.21 -16.30
CA GLY A 386 10.84 -12.48 -15.10
C GLY A 386 11.55 -13.83 -15.20
N ALA A 387 10.85 -14.88 -15.63
CA ALA A 387 11.43 -16.20 -15.79
C ALA A 387 12.53 -16.23 -16.86
N ASP A 388 12.33 -15.55 -17.99
CA ASP A 388 13.33 -15.47 -19.06
C ASP A 388 14.57 -14.70 -18.60
N LEU A 389 14.41 -13.58 -17.87
CA LEU A 389 15.55 -12.86 -17.29
C LEU A 389 16.37 -13.74 -16.34
N LEU A 390 15.71 -14.49 -15.45
CA LEU A 390 16.37 -15.42 -14.54
C LEU A 390 17.08 -16.56 -15.29
N GLN A 391 16.47 -17.06 -16.36
CA GLN A 391 17.06 -18.12 -17.18
C GLN A 391 18.34 -17.66 -17.88
N HIS A 392 18.35 -16.44 -18.44
CA HIS A 392 19.55 -15.86 -19.06
C HIS A 392 20.65 -15.59 -18.01
N ALA A 393 20.26 -15.20 -16.80
CA ALA A 393 21.15 -14.97 -15.67
C ALA A 393 21.75 -16.27 -15.06
N GLY A 394 21.38 -17.45 -15.56
CA GLY A 394 21.89 -18.75 -15.10
C GLY A 394 21.25 -19.27 -13.82
N GLU A 395 20.00 -18.87 -13.52
CA GLU A 395 19.30 -19.30 -12.32
C GLU A 395 18.76 -20.73 -12.39
N SER A 396 18.52 -21.34 -11.22
CA SER A 396 18.07 -22.73 -11.15
C SER A 396 16.71 -22.95 -11.83
N ALA A 397 16.58 -24.07 -12.54
CA ALA A 397 15.36 -24.42 -13.27
C ALA A 397 14.11 -24.47 -12.37
N GLU A 398 14.26 -24.86 -11.10
CA GLU A 398 13.16 -24.88 -10.13
C GLU A 398 12.63 -23.47 -9.83
N VAL A 399 13.51 -22.48 -9.68
CA VAL A 399 13.14 -21.08 -9.42
C VAL A 399 12.55 -20.45 -10.68
N VAL A 400 13.16 -20.68 -11.85
CA VAL A 400 12.64 -20.19 -13.14
C VAL A 400 11.24 -20.73 -13.40
N ALA A 401 11.00 -22.02 -13.18
CA ALA A 401 9.68 -22.64 -13.34
C ALA A 401 8.67 -22.09 -12.33
N ALA A 402 9.08 -21.90 -11.08
CA ALA A 402 8.22 -21.32 -10.04
C ALA A 402 7.79 -19.90 -10.39
N VAL A 403 8.71 -19.04 -10.84
CA VAL A 403 8.40 -17.67 -11.27
C VAL A 403 7.51 -17.66 -12.52
N ARG A 404 7.70 -18.58 -13.45
CA ARG A 404 6.90 -18.63 -14.69
C ARG A 404 5.43 -18.95 -14.44
N THR A 405 5.13 -19.83 -13.48
CA THR A 405 3.76 -20.34 -13.22
C THR A 405 3.25 -20.00 -11.82
N HIS A 406 3.68 -18.88 -11.23
CA HIS A 406 3.20 -18.49 -9.89
C HIS A 406 1.77 -17.91 -9.91
N HIS A 407 1.24 -17.53 -11.08
CA HIS A 407 -0.16 -17.10 -11.21
C HIS A 407 -1.10 -18.29 -11.19
N VAL A 408 -2.23 -18.14 -10.50
CA VAL A 408 -3.27 -19.16 -10.28
C VAL A 408 -3.90 -19.66 -11.59
N GLU A 409 -3.81 -18.87 -12.66
CA GLU A 409 -4.37 -19.19 -13.99
C GLU A 409 -3.63 -20.35 -14.68
N THR A 410 -2.39 -20.63 -14.27
CA THR A 410 -1.57 -21.72 -14.80
C THR A 410 -1.38 -22.81 -13.76
N ALA A 411 -1.43 -24.07 -14.18
CA ALA A 411 -1.09 -25.18 -13.30
C ALA A 411 0.36 -25.01 -12.80
N PRO A 412 0.61 -25.08 -11.48
CA PRO A 412 1.93 -24.86 -10.93
C PRO A 412 2.90 -25.94 -11.45
N ALA A 413 4.00 -25.52 -12.06
CA ALA A 413 4.99 -26.41 -12.65
C ALA A 413 5.72 -27.26 -11.59
N ASN A 414 5.85 -26.75 -10.36
CA ASN A 414 6.45 -27.45 -9.24
C ASN A 414 5.83 -26.98 -7.90
N ILE A 415 6.23 -27.64 -6.81
CA ILE A 415 5.71 -27.33 -5.47
C ILE A 415 6.05 -25.89 -5.04
N TYR A 416 7.20 -25.36 -5.44
CA TYR A 416 7.58 -23.97 -5.12
C TYR A 416 6.69 -22.96 -5.84
N ALA A 417 6.25 -23.22 -7.07
CA ALA A 417 5.27 -22.40 -7.79
C ALA A 417 3.97 -22.28 -6.99
N ALA A 418 3.48 -23.41 -6.46
CA ALA A 418 2.28 -23.43 -5.63
C ALA A 418 2.49 -22.66 -4.31
N LEU A 419 3.66 -22.77 -3.67
CA LEU A 419 3.98 -22.02 -2.46
C LEU A 419 4.07 -20.51 -2.70
N VAL A 420 4.70 -20.10 -3.80
CA VAL A 420 4.79 -18.68 -4.17
C VAL A 420 3.40 -18.13 -4.50
N ALA A 421 2.56 -18.88 -5.21
CA ALA A 421 1.18 -18.48 -5.49
C ALA A 421 0.36 -18.27 -4.20
N VAL A 422 0.51 -19.18 -3.23
CA VAL A 422 -0.14 -19.04 -1.91
C VAL A 422 0.42 -17.85 -1.15
N ALA A 423 1.74 -17.68 -1.12
CA ALA A 423 2.39 -16.57 -0.44
C ALA A 423 1.96 -15.21 -1.02
N ASP A 424 1.94 -15.09 -2.34
CA ASP A 424 1.50 -13.89 -3.07
C ASP A 424 0.03 -13.55 -2.80
N ALA A 425 -0.85 -14.56 -2.86
CA ALA A 425 -2.27 -14.36 -2.54
C ALA A 425 -2.47 -13.90 -1.08
N VAL A 426 -1.69 -14.44 -0.14
CA VAL A 426 -1.77 -14.11 1.28
C VAL A 426 -1.24 -12.70 1.58
N THR A 427 -0.15 -12.28 0.93
CA THR A 427 0.38 -10.91 1.11
C THR A 427 -0.51 -9.88 0.42
N ALA A 428 -1.11 -10.22 -0.72
CA ALA A 428 -2.02 -9.32 -1.46
C ALA A 428 -3.42 -9.17 -0.83
N ALA A 429 -3.92 -10.15 -0.06
CA ALA A 429 -5.28 -10.14 0.48
C ALA A 429 -5.45 -9.41 1.83
N ARG A 430 -4.41 -8.76 2.37
CA ARG A 430 -4.47 -8.11 3.69
C ARG A 430 -5.31 -6.82 3.67
N PRO A 431 -6.20 -6.55 4.65
CA PRO A 431 -6.97 -5.31 4.71
C PRO A 431 -6.05 -4.08 4.69
N GLY A 432 -6.25 -3.17 3.74
CA GLY A 432 -5.37 -2.00 3.52
C GLY A 432 -4.32 -2.17 2.41
N ALA A 433 -4.09 -3.40 1.92
CA ALA A 433 -3.20 -3.71 0.78
C ALA A 433 -3.84 -3.39 -0.58
N ARG A 434 -5.18 -3.36 -0.64
CA ARG A 434 -5.95 -2.99 -1.83
C ARG A 434 -7.00 -1.95 -1.45
N SER A 435 -6.86 -0.75 -2.01
CA SER A 435 -8.01 0.13 -2.18
C SER A 435 -8.70 -0.26 -3.49
N ASP A 436 -9.69 -1.15 -3.40
CA ASP A 436 -10.51 -1.63 -4.54
C ASP A 436 -11.10 -0.47 -5.39
N THR A 437 -11.15 0.74 -4.85
CA THR A 437 -11.65 1.95 -5.51
C THR A 437 -10.70 2.55 -6.54
N THR A 438 -9.38 2.37 -6.43
CA THR A 438 -8.40 3.01 -7.33
C THR A 438 -8.19 2.21 -8.61
N GLU A 439 -8.25 0.89 -8.54
CA GLU A 439 -8.06 0.02 -9.70
C GLU A 439 -9.27 0.04 -10.63
N GLN A 440 -10.49 -0.08 -10.11
CA GLN A 440 -11.72 0.10 -10.90
C GLN A 440 -11.75 1.46 -11.58
N PHE A 441 -11.18 2.48 -10.93
CA PHE A 441 -11.06 3.82 -11.46
C PHE A 441 -10.03 3.93 -12.60
N LEU A 442 -8.83 3.35 -12.44
CA LEU A 442 -7.80 3.33 -13.48
C LEU A 442 -8.22 2.48 -14.68
N GLN A 443 -8.79 1.31 -14.44
CA GLN A 443 -9.32 0.44 -15.50
C GLN A 443 -10.47 1.14 -16.24
N ARG A 444 -11.33 1.86 -15.52
CA ARG A 444 -12.37 2.70 -16.14
C ARG A 444 -11.78 3.80 -17.02
N LEU A 445 -10.79 4.53 -16.54
CA LEU A 445 -10.11 5.57 -17.34
C LEU A 445 -9.51 4.98 -18.62
N LYS A 446 -8.84 3.84 -18.50
CA LYS A 446 -8.24 3.11 -19.63
C LYS A 446 -9.30 2.63 -20.62
N ASN A 447 -10.40 2.05 -20.13
CA ASN A 447 -11.52 1.61 -20.98
C ASN A 447 -12.15 2.79 -21.75
N LEU A 448 -12.27 3.98 -21.14
CA LEU A 448 -12.79 5.17 -21.81
C LEU A 448 -11.87 5.63 -22.96
N GLU A 449 -10.56 5.55 -22.76
CA GLU A 449 -9.57 5.89 -23.79
C GLU A 449 -9.52 4.84 -24.91
N GLU A 450 -9.59 3.55 -24.58
CA GLU A 450 -9.62 2.46 -25.56
C GLU A 450 -10.87 2.53 -26.46
N ILE A 451 -12.04 2.86 -25.91
CA ILE A 451 -13.27 3.05 -26.69
C ILE A 451 -13.11 4.17 -27.72
N ALA A 452 -12.47 5.29 -27.34
CA ALA A 452 -12.24 6.39 -28.27
C ALA A 452 -11.14 6.07 -29.30
N ALA A 453 -10.06 5.39 -28.88
CA ALA A 453 -8.96 5.03 -29.77
C ALA A 453 -9.37 4.02 -30.87
N ALA A 454 -10.42 3.23 -30.64
CA ALA A 454 -10.95 2.29 -31.62
C ALA A 454 -11.71 2.97 -32.79
N GLU A 455 -12.07 4.24 -32.68
CA GLU A 455 -12.80 4.94 -33.75
C GLU A 455 -11.84 5.52 -34.81
N PRO A 456 -12.19 5.40 -36.11
CA PRO A 456 -11.34 5.87 -37.19
C PRO A 456 -11.20 7.40 -37.19
N GLY A 457 -9.96 7.87 -37.36
CA GLY A 457 -9.62 9.30 -37.38
C GLY A 457 -9.24 9.89 -36.03
N VAL A 458 -9.28 9.11 -34.94
CA VAL A 458 -8.76 9.49 -33.62
C VAL A 458 -7.25 9.28 -33.56
N VAL A 459 -6.52 10.35 -33.25
CA VAL A 459 -5.05 10.32 -33.09
C VAL A 459 -4.68 10.09 -31.62
N ARG A 460 -5.46 10.66 -30.71
CA ARG A 460 -5.23 10.55 -29.26
C ARG A 460 -6.53 10.79 -28.50
N SER A 461 -6.74 10.08 -27.39
CA SER A 461 -7.80 10.35 -26.43
C SER A 461 -7.23 10.52 -25.03
N LEU A 462 -7.82 11.40 -24.22
CA LEU A 462 -7.42 11.66 -22.85
C LEU A 462 -8.65 11.71 -21.95
N ALA A 463 -8.74 10.81 -20.98
CA ALA A 463 -9.75 10.86 -19.93
C ALA A 463 -9.28 11.80 -18.80
N MET A 464 -10.01 12.88 -18.59
CA MET A 464 -9.71 13.95 -17.63
C MET A 464 -10.75 13.99 -16.50
N GLN A 465 -10.47 14.81 -15.48
CA GLN A 465 -11.38 15.06 -14.34
C GLN A 465 -11.92 13.77 -13.72
N ALA A 466 -11.03 12.83 -13.44
CA ALA A 466 -11.41 11.56 -12.83
C ALA A 466 -12.44 10.76 -13.67
N GLY A 467 -12.28 10.78 -15.00
CA GLY A 467 -13.13 10.04 -15.94
C GLY A 467 -14.51 10.67 -16.15
N ARG A 468 -14.67 11.96 -15.81
CA ARG A 468 -15.87 12.77 -16.08
C ARG A 468 -15.78 13.59 -17.36
N GLU A 469 -14.60 13.69 -17.95
CA GLU A 469 -14.40 14.34 -19.24
C GLU A 469 -13.52 13.46 -20.12
N LEU A 470 -13.87 13.30 -21.40
CA LEU A 470 -13.08 12.58 -22.38
C LEU A 470 -12.78 13.52 -23.54
N ARG A 471 -11.50 13.83 -23.76
CA ARG A 471 -11.04 14.68 -24.86
C ARG A 471 -10.45 13.83 -25.96
N ILE A 472 -10.93 14.01 -27.19
CA ILE A 472 -10.58 13.20 -28.34
C ILE A 472 -9.96 14.12 -29.39
N PHE A 473 -8.70 13.87 -29.74
CA PHE A 473 -7.97 14.60 -30.76
C PHE A 473 -8.09 13.83 -32.08
N VAL A 474 -8.60 14.51 -33.10
CA VAL A 474 -8.79 13.92 -34.43
C VAL A 474 -7.83 14.53 -35.44
N GLU A 475 -7.48 13.74 -36.44
CA GLU A 475 -6.67 14.17 -37.56
C GLU A 475 -7.48 15.19 -38.41
N PRO A 476 -7.06 16.47 -38.51
CA PRO A 476 -7.85 17.52 -39.17
C PRO A 476 -8.10 17.28 -40.66
N THR A 477 -7.25 16.47 -41.29
CA THR A 477 -7.32 16.09 -42.71
C THR A 477 -8.26 14.91 -42.96
N ALA A 478 -8.53 14.08 -41.95
CA ALA A 478 -9.36 12.88 -42.06
C ALA A 478 -10.78 13.06 -41.52
N VAL A 479 -10.99 14.01 -40.60
CA VAL A 479 -12.30 14.25 -39.96
C VAL A 479 -12.71 15.71 -40.17
N ASP A 480 -13.85 15.95 -40.83
CA ASP A 480 -14.43 17.28 -41.00
C ASP A 480 -15.32 17.69 -39.80
N ASP A 481 -15.82 18.92 -39.78
CA ASP A 481 -16.58 19.45 -38.64
C ASP A 481 -17.90 18.69 -38.40
N ALA A 482 -18.55 18.22 -39.47
CA ALA A 482 -19.77 17.43 -39.37
C ALA A 482 -19.49 16.02 -38.83
N ALA A 483 -18.42 15.39 -39.29
CA ALA A 483 -17.95 14.09 -38.83
C ALA A 483 -17.48 14.15 -37.38
N ALA A 484 -16.86 15.24 -36.93
CA ALA A 484 -16.46 15.44 -35.54
C ALA A 484 -17.68 15.45 -34.59
N ILE A 485 -18.78 16.10 -34.98
CA ILE A 485 -20.04 16.09 -34.21
C ILE A 485 -20.62 14.68 -34.13
N GLN A 486 -20.61 13.94 -35.25
CA GLN A 486 -21.11 12.55 -35.26
C GLN A 486 -20.22 11.61 -34.44
N LEU A 487 -18.91 11.77 -34.51
CA LEU A 487 -17.93 11.00 -33.74
C LEU A 487 -18.13 11.20 -32.23
N ALA A 488 -18.31 12.45 -31.79
CA ALA A 488 -18.62 12.76 -30.40
C ALA A 488 -19.87 12.02 -29.90
N ARG A 489 -20.93 11.98 -30.72
CA ARG A 489 -22.18 11.27 -30.39
C ARG A 489 -22.00 9.74 -30.35
N ARG A 490 -21.30 9.16 -31.32
CA ARG A 490 -21.04 7.71 -31.35
C ARG A 490 -20.25 7.25 -30.13
N ILE A 491 -19.18 7.97 -29.78
CA ILE A 491 -18.35 7.63 -28.61
C ILE A 491 -19.14 7.80 -27.32
N ALA A 492 -19.93 8.87 -27.18
CA ALA A 492 -20.79 9.04 -26.02
C ALA A 492 -21.77 7.86 -25.83
N GLN A 493 -22.39 7.39 -26.92
CA GLN A 493 -23.31 6.26 -26.88
C GLN A 493 -22.62 4.92 -26.57
N GLN A 494 -21.40 4.70 -27.09
CA GLN A 494 -20.61 3.51 -26.77
C GLN A 494 -20.18 3.50 -25.30
N ILE A 495 -19.81 4.65 -24.74
CA ILE A 495 -19.48 4.79 -23.32
C ILE A 495 -20.68 4.49 -22.44
N GLU A 496 -21.86 5.04 -22.77
CA GLU A 496 -23.11 4.79 -22.04
C GLU A 496 -23.50 3.30 -22.02
N THR A 497 -23.15 2.55 -23.07
CA THR A 497 -23.48 1.12 -23.18
C THR A 497 -22.45 0.20 -22.53
N ARG A 498 -21.16 0.60 -22.50
CA ARG A 498 -20.04 -0.28 -22.13
C ARG A 498 -19.39 0.06 -20.79
N VAL A 499 -19.65 1.23 -20.22
CA VAL A 499 -18.97 1.71 -19.01
C VAL A 499 -20.01 2.18 -18.00
N ASP A 500 -20.13 1.48 -16.88
CA ASP A 500 -20.97 1.92 -15.77
C ASP A 500 -20.40 3.21 -15.15
N SER A 501 -21.17 4.30 -15.23
CA SER A 501 -20.79 5.61 -14.68
C SER A 501 -21.86 6.14 -13.70
N PRO A 502 -21.48 6.58 -12.49
CA PRO A 502 -22.38 7.17 -11.50
C PRO A 502 -22.77 8.63 -11.81
N GLY A 503 -22.42 9.16 -12.99
CA GLY A 503 -22.72 10.53 -13.42
C GLY A 503 -22.39 10.80 -14.89
N PRO A 504 -22.78 11.97 -15.41
CA PRO A 504 -22.59 12.31 -16.82
C PRO A 504 -21.10 12.48 -17.16
N ILE A 505 -20.69 11.94 -18.31
CA ILE A 505 -19.34 12.08 -18.86
C ILE A 505 -19.39 13.05 -20.05
N LYS A 506 -18.58 14.11 -20.00
CA LYS A 506 -18.49 15.11 -21.06
C LYS A 506 -17.51 14.65 -22.14
N VAL A 507 -18.02 14.35 -23.33
CA VAL A 507 -17.19 13.99 -24.51
C VAL A 507 -16.91 15.24 -25.33
N THR A 508 -15.63 15.55 -25.57
CA THR A 508 -15.19 16.71 -26.35
C THR A 508 -14.26 16.24 -27.47
N VAL A 509 -14.66 16.47 -28.72
CA VAL A 509 -13.79 16.23 -29.89
C VAL A 509 -13.09 17.53 -30.26
N ILE A 510 -11.77 17.48 -30.38
CA ILE A 510 -10.89 18.62 -30.66
C ILE A 510 -10.23 18.36 -32.02
N ARG A 511 -10.55 19.23 -32.98
CA ARG A 511 -9.90 19.30 -34.28
C ARG A 511 -9.05 20.56 -34.29
N GLU A 512 -7.72 20.41 -34.37
CA GLU A 512 -6.78 21.53 -34.32
C GLU A 512 -5.80 21.46 -35.48
N LEU A 513 -5.80 22.50 -36.34
CA LEU A 513 -4.82 22.67 -37.41
C LEU A 513 -3.81 23.75 -36.99
N ARG A 514 -2.52 23.40 -36.93
CA ARG A 514 -1.44 24.35 -36.62
C ARG A 514 -0.60 24.59 -37.86
N CYS A 515 -0.68 25.80 -38.40
CA CYS A 515 0.21 26.28 -39.46
C CYS A 515 1.28 27.17 -38.83
N VAL A 516 2.56 26.80 -38.99
CA VAL A 516 3.70 27.56 -38.47
C VAL A 516 4.54 28.00 -39.65
N GLU A 517 4.75 29.32 -39.77
CA GLU A 517 5.55 29.92 -40.82
C GLU A 517 6.63 30.79 -40.16
N TYR A 518 7.87 30.67 -40.64
CA TYR A 518 9.00 31.41 -40.10
C TYR A 518 9.40 32.50 -41.07
N VAL A 519 9.34 33.76 -40.62
CA VAL A 519 9.87 34.90 -41.36
C VAL A 519 11.37 35.01 -41.07
N ARG A 520 12.18 35.17 -42.12
CA ARG A 520 13.62 35.46 -42.00
C ARG A 520 13.89 36.95 -41.98
#